data_AF-A0A1I5AFR7-F1
#
_entry.id   AF-A0A1I5AFR7-F1
#
_cell.length_a   1.000
_cell.length_b   1.000
_cell.length_c   1.000
_cell.angle_alpha   90.00
_cell.angle_beta   90.00
_cell.angle_gamma   90.00
#
_symmetry.space_group_name_H-M   'P 1'
#
loop_
_entity.id
_entity.type
_entity.pdbx_description
1 polymer ?
#
loop_
_entity_poly.entity_id
_entity_poly.type
_entity_poly.pdbx_seq_one_letter_code
_entity_poly.pdbx_strand_id
1 'polypeptide(L)'
;MQTEKITVRQPESGKTLEVVVLSKRADHIEVVIGEGVHSVKCDLSPSRNGLLYVGKVMGREIIYERSREQVQADIDRLNPLLRESKRR
;
A
#
# COMPACT_ATOMS: atom_id res chain seq x y z
N MET A 1 -6.68 -16.84 4.97
CA MET A 1 -6.18 -15.52 5.41
C MET A 1 -4.81 -15.31 4.79
N GLN A 2 -4.75 -14.75 3.58
CA GLN A 2 -3.47 -14.43 2.95
C GLN A 2 -3.07 -13.04 3.44
N THR A 3 -2.02 -12.98 4.25
CA THR A 3 -1.44 -11.71 4.70
C THR A 3 -0.59 -11.17 3.56
N GLU A 4 -1.12 -10.22 2.79
CA GLU A 4 -0.35 -9.55 1.73
C GLU A 4 0.75 -8.69 2.37
N LYS A 5 1.97 -8.80 1.84
CA LYS A 5 3.10 -7.98 2.27
C LYS A 5 3.68 -7.24 1.08
N ILE A 6 4.06 -5.98 1.30
CA ILE A 6 4.68 -5.14 0.29
C ILE A 6 5.98 -4.53 0.83
N THR A 7 6.90 -4.25 -0.08
CA THR A 7 8.17 -3.60 0.25
C THR A 7 8.05 -2.11 -0.01
N VAL A 8 8.25 -1.30 1.04
CA VAL A 8 8.32 0.16 0.95
C VAL A 8 9.76 0.63 1.15
N ARG A 9 10.09 1.81 0.63
CA ARG A 9 11.42 2.42 0.72
C ARG A 9 11.36 3.72 1.51
N GLN A 10 12.32 3.93 2.40
CA GLN A 10 12.53 5.22 3.06
C GLN A 10 13.51 6.04 2.21
N PRO A 11 13.08 7.16 1.59
CA PRO A 11 13.95 7.95 0.73
C PRO A 11 15.13 8.55 1.50
N GLU A 12 14.90 9.01 2.74
CA GLU A 12 15.94 9.65 3.57
C GLU A 12 17.09 8.70 3.94
N SER A 13 16.77 7.45 4.26
CA SER A 13 17.76 6.46 4.71
C SER A 13 18.18 5.47 3.62
N GLY A 14 17.47 5.45 2.48
CA GLY A 14 17.62 4.45 1.42
C GLY A 14 17.19 3.03 1.80
N LYS A 15 16.75 2.80 3.04
CA LYS A 15 16.37 1.48 3.56
C LYS A 15 15.03 1.05 2.99
N THR A 16 14.88 -0.24 2.72
CA THR A 16 13.61 -0.87 2.42
C THR A 16 13.04 -1.58 3.64
N LEU A 17 11.72 -1.65 3.74
CA LEU A 17 11.00 -2.28 4.82
C LEU A 17 9.84 -3.11 4.25
N GLU A 18 9.67 -4.31 4.77
CA GLU A 18 8.49 -5.13 4.48
C GLU A 18 7.36 -4.74 5.44
N VAL A 19 6.18 -4.46 4.90
CA VAL A 19 5.00 -4.05 5.67
C VAL A 19 3.81 -4.90 5.27
N VAL A 20 2.88 -5.09 6.19
CA VAL A 20 1.67 -5.89 5.98
C VAL A 20 0.56 -4.98 5.44
N VAL A 21 -0.13 -5.41 4.38
CA VAL A 21 -1.28 -4.68 3.84
C VAL A 21 -2.55 -5.09 4.59
N LEU A 22 -3.24 -4.11 5.17
CA LEU A 22 -4.55 -4.30 5.80
C LEU A 22 -5.69 -4.07 4.81
N SER A 23 -5.55 -3.07 3.94
CA SER A 23 -6.56 -2.70 2.95
C SER A 23 -5.88 -2.13 1.71
N LYS A 24 -6.32 -2.54 0.52
CA LYS A 24 -5.73 -2.14 -0.76
C LYS A 24 -6.81 -1.55 -1.67
N ARG A 25 -6.69 -0.27 -1.97
CA ARG A 25 -7.47 0.44 -2.99
C ARG A 25 -6.54 1.24 -3.87
N ALA A 26 -6.96 1.55 -5.09
CA ALA A 26 -6.14 2.33 -6.01
C ALA A 26 -5.93 3.78 -5.55
N ASP A 27 -6.84 4.34 -4.76
CA ASP A 27 -6.72 5.67 -4.17
C ASP A 27 -6.06 5.68 -2.79
N HIS A 28 -6.00 4.53 -2.10
CA HIS A 28 -5.56 4.47 -0.71
C HIS A 28 -5.16 3.04 -0.31
N ILE A 29 -3.98 2.88 0.30
CA ILE A 29 -3.52 1.60 0.84
C ILE A 29 -3.27 1.76 2.33
N GLU A 30 -3.91 0.93 3.16
CA GLU A 30 -3.63 0.88 4.61
C GLU A 30 -2.62 -0.24 4.88
N VAL A 31 -1.50 0.11 5.49
CA VAL A 31 -0.44 -0.84 5.87
C VAL A 31 -0.18 -0.81 7.37
N VAL A 32 0.42 -1.88 7.87
CA VAL A 32 0.93 -2.01 9.23
C VAL A 32 2.43 -2.26 9.20
N ILE A 33 3.13 -1.48 10.00
CA ILE A 33 4.57 -1.56 10.22
C ILE A 33 4.83 -2.11 11.62
N GLY A 34 5.65 -3.15 11.70
CA GLY A 34 6.00 -3.84 12.96
C GLY A 34 5.08 -5.02 13.28
N GLU A 35 5.45 -5.77 14.31
CA GLU A 35 4.75 -6.98 14.76
C GLU A 35 4.30 -6.83 16.22
N GLY A 36 3.12 -7.36 16.56
CA GLY A 36 2.59 -7.36 17.92
C GLY A 36 2.07 -5.99 18.41
N VAL A 37 2.21 -5.72 19.71
CA VAL A 37 1.60 -4.54 20.38
C VAL A 37 2.18 -3.20 19.94
N HIS A 38 3.35 -3.19 19.29
CA HIS A 38 4.01 -1.99 18.77
C HIS A 38 3.74 -1.78 17.26
N SER A 39 2.73 -2.45 16.71
CA SER A 39 2.35 -2.27 15.31
C SER A 39 1.74 -0.89 15.07
N VAL A 40 2.19 -0.19 14.02
CA VAL A 40 1.70 1.13 13.66
C VAL A 40 1.00 1.04 12.31
N LYS A 41 -0.22 1.57 12.23
CA LYS A 41 -0.93 1.76 10.96
C LYS A 41 -0.41 2.98 10.23
N CYS A 42 -0.30 2.88 8.91
CA CYS A 42 0.07 3.98 8.04
C CYS A 42 -0.78 3.93 6.78
N ASP A 43 -1.31 5.08 6.37
CA ASP A 43 -1.92 5.27 5.08
C ASP A 43 -0.86 5.60 4.02
N LEU A 44 -1.01 4.97 2.85
CA LEU A 44 -0.25 5.32 1.65
C LEU A 44 -1.23 5.92 0.64
N SER A 45 -0.94 7.14 0.21
CA SER A 45 -1.71 7.86 -0.81
C SER A 45 -0.91 7.96 -2.11
N PRO A 46 -1.53 7.83 -3.29
CA PRO A 46 -0.83 7.98 -4.56
C PRO A 46 -0.27 9.39 -4.69
N SER A 47 0.94 9.50 -5.22
CA SER A 47 1.55 10.77 -5.57
C SER A 47 0.74 11.51 -6.65
N ARG A 48 0.99 12.81 -6.81
CA ARG A 48 0.31 13.62 -7.85
C ARG A 48 0.43 13.06 -9.27
N ASN A 49 1.55 12.40 -9.59
CA ASN A 49 1.77 11.77 -10.89
C ASN A 49 1.27 10.31 -10.95
N GLY A 50 0.79 9.74 -9.84
CA GLY A 50 0.23 8.39 -9.78
C GLY A 50 1.25 7.26 -9.96
N LEU A 51 2.55 7.55 -9.90
CA LEU A 51 3.62 6.56 -10.15
C LEU A 51 4.11 5.84 -8.90
N LEU A 52 3.80 6.38 -7.72
CA LEU A 52 4.21 5.84 -6.43
C LEU A 52 3.16 6.19 -5.37
N TYR A 53 3.19 5.49 -4.24
CA TYR A 53 2.40 5.88 -3.06
C TYR A 53 3.33 6.36 -1.96
N VAL A 54 2.90 7.40 -1.25
CA VAL A 54 3.64 8.02 -0.16
C VAL A 54 2.82 7.91 1.11
N GLY A 55 3.48 7.54 2.21
CA GLY A 55 2.92 7.60 3.55
C GLY A 55 3.95 8.12 4.53
N LYS A 56 3.47 8.46 5.74
CA LYS A 56 4.32 8.92 6.82
C LYS A 56 4.13 8.05 8.05
N VAL A 57 5.22 7.50 8.57
CA VAL A 57 5.23 6.70 9.80
C VAL A 57 6.29 7.22 10.74
N MET A 58 5.91 7.49 12.00
CA MET A 58 6.83 7.94 13.05
C MET A 58 7.74 9.12 12.62
N GLY A 59 7.18 10.06 11.87
CA GLY A 59 7.92 11.23 11.37
C GLY A 59 8.71 11.01 10.09
N ARG A 60 8.82 9.78 9.58
CA ARG A 60 9.59 9.42 8.38
C ARG A 60 8.68 9.14 7.20
N GLU A 61 9.10 9.57 6.02
CA GLU A 61 8.41 9.24 4.78
C GLU A 61 8.74 7.80 4.34
N ILE A 62 7.73 7.10 3.83
CA ILE A 62 7.87 5.81 3.17
C ILE A 62 7.20 5.87 1.80
N ILE A 63 7.85 5.25 0.82
CA ILE A 63 7.42 5.24 -0.57
C ILE A 63 7.21 3.80 -1.02
N TYR A 64 6.05 3.53 -1.59
CA TYR A 64 5.80 2.31 -2.33
C TYR A 64 5.91 2.61 -3.83
N GLU A 65 6.94 2.08 -4.47
CA GLU A 65 7.27 2.33 -5.87
C GLU A 65 6.38 1.49 -6.81
N ARG A 66 5.07 1.75 -6.78
CA ARG A 66 4.09 1.18 -7.72
C ARG A 66 3.14 2.26 -8.20
N SER A 67 2.81 2.19 -9.49
CA SER A 67 1.81 3.07 -10.06
C SER A 67 0.40 2.67 -9.66
N ARG A 68 -0.51 3.64 -9.71
CA ARG A 68 -1.93 3.43 -9.47
C ARG A 68 -2.50 2.34 -10.39
N GLU A 69 -2.14 2.35 -11.67
CA GLU A 69 -2.59 1.35 -12.63
C GLU A 69 -2.09 -0.06 -12.28
N GLN A 70 -0.85 -0.19 -11.80
CA GLN A 70 -0.31 -1.47 -11.35
C GLN A 70 -1.04 -1.99 -10.12
N VAL A 71 -1.30 -1.11 -9.13
CA VAL A 71 -2.07 -1.48 -7.93
C VAL A 71 -3.49 -1.88 -8.28
N GLN A 72 -4.14 -1.14 -9.18
CA GLN A 72 -5.48 -1.47 -9.67
C GLN A 72 -5.50 -2.83 -10.37
N ALA A 73 -4.55 -3.11 -11.26
CA ALA A 73 -4.43 -4.42 -11.91
C ALA A 73 -4.16 -5.55 -10.90
N ASP A 74 -3.40 -5.28 -9.83
CA ASP A 74 -3.20 -6.22 -8.73
C ASP A 74 -4.51 -6.54 -8.00
N ILE A 75 -5.30 -5.50 -7.68
CA ILE A 75 -6.62 -5.65 -7.06
C ILE A 75 -7.55 -6.45 -7.98
N ASP A 76 -7.58 -6.14 -9.27
CA ASP A 76 -8.42 -6.82 -10.26
C ASP A 76 -8.05 -8.30 -10.42
N ARG A 77 -6.76 -8.64 -10.30
CA ARG A 77 -6.28 -10.03 -10.32
C ARG A 77 -6.64 -10.79 -9.05
N LEU A 78 -6.52 -10.16 -7.89
CA LEU A 78 -6.79 -10.78 -6.58
C LEU A 78 -8.30 -10.89 -6.31
N ASN A 79 -9.11 -10.07 -6.96
CA ASN A 79 -10.55 -10.07 -6.76
C ASN A 79 -11.32 -9.91 -8.09
N PRO A 80 -11.47 -10.99 -8.88
CA PRO A 80 -12.27 -10.96 -10.11
C PRO A 80 -13.74 -10.60 -9.88
N LEU A 81 -14.24 -10.70 -8.63
CA LEU A 81 -15.62 -10.38 -8.24
C LEU A 81 -15.89 -8.88 -8.06
N LEU A 82 -14.87 -8.02 -7.96
CA LEU A 82 -15.06 -6.56 -7.93
C LEU A 82 -15.47 -5.98 -9.30
N ARG A 83 -15.30 -6.73 -10.40
CA ARG A 83 -15.82 -6.35 -11.72
C ARG A 83 -17.36 -6.33 -11.74
N GLU A 84 -18.03 -7.13 -10.91
CA GLU A 84 -19.49 -7.26 -10.91
C GLU A 84 -20.19 -6.21 -10.03
N SER A 85 -19.52 -5.67 -9.01
CA SER A 85 -20.10 -4.67 -8.10
C SER A 85 -20.30 -3.28 -8.73
N LYS A 86 -19.85 -3.06 -9.97
CA LYS A 86 -20.14 -1.86 -10.77
C LYS A 86 -21.30 -2.04 -11.76
N ARG A 87 -22.05 -3.16 -11.69
CA ARG A 87 -23.37 -3.32 -12.32
C ARG A 87 -24.46 -3.36 -11.26
N ARG A 88 -24.80 -2.21 -10.69
CA ARG A 88 -26.17 -1.98 -10.20
C ARG A 88 -26.51 -0.51 -10.22
#